data_AF-A0A1C5ALN6-F1
#
_entry.id   AF-A0A1C5ALN6-F1
#
_cell.length_a   1.000
_cell.length_b   1.000
_cell.length_c   1.000
_cell.angle_alpha   90.00
_cell.angle_beta   90.00
_cell.angle_gamma   90.00
#
_symmetry.space_group_name_H-M   'P 1'
#
loop_
_entity.id
_entity.type
_entity.pdbx_description
1 polymer ?
#
loop_
_entity_poly.entity_id
_entity_poly.type
_entity_poly.pdbx_seq_one_letter_code
_entity_poly.pdbx_strand_id
1 'polypeptide(L)'
;MARRRNRPEESGGGELSVGDLIDGPTGVISPAALAAARAAGPGPDRSVDETHDLSAYAPGGPPAPEELTTPATTDLSAYAAGGPMGPTAGHADGDLSARTGRARVELPGLPRPGALYRRALRDVLPGIGRSRRPDAAPPVELAVTGVTVDRAHLAGYDRVCGFRLADTLPATYPHVLGFPLALRLMTLPEFPFPLAGVVHVGNRITVHRPVPAGEQWDFVVHAEQLRPHPRGRQVDVVLVGSVGGEEVWRGVSTYLGRERGAGEGAGRDPGERPAPPAATAHWRLTPRVGTEYARVSGDHNPIHTSRLGARLFGFPRPIAHGMWSKARCLAALESRLPEAYTVEVGFKLPVPLPSTVAFSAVPGWDFALHDARSGRPHLVGTVR
;
A
#
# COMPACT_ATOMS: atom_id res chain seq x y z
N MET A 1 30.51 53.70 34.34
CA MET A 1 29.72 52.51 34.75
C MET A 1 28.44 52.45 33.94
N ALA A 2 28.29 51.48 33.03
CA ALA A 2 26.99 51.04 32.52
C ALA A 2 27.16 49.60 32.00
N ARG A 3 26.38 48.69 32.59
CA ARG A 3 26.49 47.23 32.45
C ARG A 3 26.02 46.76 31.07
N ARG A 4 26.85 45.96 30.38
CA ARG A 4 26.43 45.03 29.32
C ARG A 4 25.46 44.00 29.91
N ARG A 5 24.28 43.85 29.32
CA ARG A 5 23.37 42.73 29.58
C ARG A 5 23.47 41.76 28.39
N ASN A 6 23.97 40.56 28.67
CA ASN A 6 24.00 39.43 27.73
C ASN A 6 22.57 39.00 27.39
N ARG A 7 22.32 38.78 26.10
CA ARG A 7 21.17 38.02 25.59
C ARG A 7 21.70 36.67 25.11
N PRO A 8 21.05 35.53 25.40
CA PRO A 8 21.54 34.21 25.00
C PRO A 8 21.38 34.02 23.50
N GLU A 9 22.33 33.29 22.90
CA GLU A 9 22.23 32.75 21.55
C GLU A 9 21.05 31.76 21.49
N GLU A 10 20.01 32.11 20.74
CA GLU A 10 19.06 31.14 20.24
C GLU A 10 19.72 30.39 19.08
N SER A 11 19.98 29.10 19.30
CA SER A 11 20.36 28.15 18.28
C SER A 11 19.30 28.14 17.17
N GLY A 12 19.68 28.65 16.00
CA GLY A 12 18.86 28.64 14.80
C GLY A 12 18.50 27.22 14.38
N GLY A 13 17.31 26.78 14.76
CA GLY A 13 16.60 25.71 14.07
C GLY A 13 16.29 26.21 12.66
N GLY A 14 17.13 25.84 11.71
CA GLY A 14 16.93 26.13 10.30
C GLY A 14 15.63 25.48 9.84
N GLU A 15 14.59 26.29 9.67
CA GLU A 15 13.37 25.93 8.96
C GLU A 15 13.77 25.51 7.54
N LEU A 16 13.70 24.20 7.24
CA LEU A 16 13.96 23.70 5.89
C LEU A 16 12.96 24.34 4.93
N SER A 17 13.47 25.07 3.94
CA SER A 17 12.64 25.76 2.95
C SER A 17 11.81 24.75 2.16
N VAL A 18 10.63 25.17 1.68
CA VAL A 18 9.84 24.40 0.69
C VAL A 18 10.70 23.99 -0.51
N GLY A 19 11.72 24.78 -0.86
CA GLY A 19 12.72 24.44 -1.88
C GLY A 19 13.62 23.25 -1.52
N ASP A 20 14.01 23.08 -0.25
CA ASP A 20 14.89 21.99 0.21
C ASP A 20 14.16 20.64 0.29
N LEU A 21 12.83 20.69 0.51
CA LEU A 21 11.93 19.54 0.32
C LEU A 21 11.74 19.17 -1.16
N ILE A 22 12.02 20.09 -2.09
CA ILE A 22 11.73 19.97 -3.51
C ILE A 22 12.96 19.52 -4.31
N ASP A 23 14.18 19.92 -3.96
CA ASP A 23 15.39 19.72 -4.78
C ASP A 23 16.53 18.96 -4.06
N GLY A 24 16.28 17.70 -3.73
CA GLY A 24 17.36 16.77 -3.37
C GLY A 24 17.84 15.94 -4.55
N PRO A 25 19.06 15.36 -4.48
CA PRO A 25 19.61 14.54 -5.55
C PRO A 25 18.81 13.23 -5.65
N THR A 26 17.78 13.20 -6.49
CA THR A 26 17.28 11.94 -7.04
C THR A 26 18.29 11.45 -8.05
N GLY A 27 19.34 10.78 -7.58
CA GLY A 27 20.23 10.03 -8.45
C GLY A 27 19.38 9.19 -9.39
N VAL A 28 19.50 9.44 -10.69
CA VAL A 28 18.95 8.53 -11.68
C VAL A 28 19.65 7.20 -11.41
N ILE A 29 18.93 6.15 -10.99
CA ILE A 29 19.43 4.77 -11.13
C ILE A 29 19.81 4.65 -12.60
N SER A 30 21.10 4.72 -12.87
CA SER A 30 21.58 4.78 -14.23
C SER A 30 21.29 3.44 -14.90
N PRO A 31 21.10 3.40 -16.22
CA PRO A 31 21.03 2.14 -16.94
C PRO A 31 22.21 1.21 -16.60
N ALA A 32 23.39 1.78 -16.32
CA ALA A 32 24.57 1.05 -15.87
C ALA A 32 24.40 0.43 -14.47
N ALA A 33 23.81 1.13 -13.50
CA ALA A 33 23.53 0.58 -12.17
C ALA A 33 22.52 -0.56 -12.22
N LEU A 34 21.50 -0.44 -13.08
CA LEU A 34 20.52 -1.52 -13.30
C LEU A 34 21.14 -2.72 -14.02
N ALA A 35 22.04 -2.47 -15.00
CA ALA A 35 22.79 -3.53 -15.67
C ALA A 35 23.76 -4.24 -14.71
N ALA A 36 24.45 -3.50 -13.84
CA ALA A 36 25.34 -4.05 -12.82
C ALA A 36 24.59 -4.93 -11.81
N ALA A 37 23.42 -4.48 -11.33
CA ALA A 37 22.57 -5.29 -10.46
C ALA A 37 22.10 -6.58 -11.15
N ARG A 38 21.73 -6.53 -12.43
CA ARG A 38 21.37 -7.72 -13.22
C ARG A 38 22.56 -8.67 -13.39
N ALA A 39 23.77 -8.15 -13.56
CA ALA A 39 24.99 -8.94 -13.65
C ALA A 39 25.40 -9.59 -12.32
N ALA A 40 25.03 -8.99 -11.18
CA ALA A 40 25.33 -9.51 -9.85
C ALA A 40 24.48 -10.71 -9.44
N GLY A 41 23.40 -11.02 -10.16
CA GLY A 41 22.50 -12.14 -9.88
C GLY A 41 21.39 -11.81 -8.85
N PRO A 42 20.56 -12.80 -8.50
CA PRO A 42 19.42 -12.59 -7.61
C PRO A 42 19.81 -12.24 -6.17
N GLY A 43 19.01 -11.38 -5.53
CA GLY A 43 19.04 -11.19 -4.08
C GLY A 43 18.62 -12.45 -3.30
N PRO A 44 18.76 -12.46 -1.96
CA PRO A 44 18.36 -13.58 -1.12
C PRO A 44 16.86 -13.91 -1.29
N ASP A 45 16.55 -15.20 -1.35
CA ASP A 45 15.19 -15.74 -1.49
C ASP A 45 14.35 -15.36 -0.27
N ARG A 46 13.33 -14.52 -0.47
CA ARG A 46 12.35 -14.19 0.57
C ARG A 46 11.04 -14.86 0.21
N SER A 47 10.49 -15.66 1.13
CA SER A 47 9.26 -16.40 0.88
C SER A 47 8.17 -15.46 0.38
N VAL A 48 7.59 -15.85 -0.74
CA VAL A 48 6.36 -15.30 -1.28
C VAL A 48 5.25 -16.08 -0.62
N ASP A 49 4.66 -15.54 0.46
CA ASP A 49 3.31 -15.96 0.81
C ASP A 49 2.43 -15.66 -0.40
N GLU A 50 1.69 -16.68 -0.86
CA GLU A 50 0.85 -16.58 -2.05
C GLU A 50 -0.05 -15.33 -1.96
N THR A 51 0.23 -14.38 -2.84
CA THR A 51 -0.55 -13.15 -2.96
C THR A 51 -1.94 -13.52 -3.49
N HIS A 52 -2.95 -13.39 -2.63
CA HIS A 52 -4.34 -13.70 -2.97
C HIS A 52 -4.89 -12.69 -3.98
N ASP A 53 -5.63 -13.17 -4.97
CA ASP A 53 -6.31 -12.30 -5.91
C ASP A 53 -7.45 -11.54 -5.23
N LEU A 54 -7.19 -10.29 -4.83
CA LEU A 54 -8.20 -9.40 -4.26
C LEU A 54 -9.18 -8.86 -5.33
N SER A 55 -9.17 -9.37 -6.57
CA SER A 55 -10.17 -9.04 -7.59
C SER A 55 -11.59 -9.42 -7.15
N ALA A 56 -11.76 -10.43 -6.30
CA ALA A 56 -13.04 -10.74 -5.65
C ALA A 56 -13.53 -9.61 -4.73
N TYR A 57 -12.61 -8.77 -4.23
CA TYR A 57 -12.91 -7.53 -3.52
C TYR A 57 -12.87 -6.28 -4.43
N ALA A 58 -12.70 -6.43 -5.75
CA ALA A 58 -13.17 -5.42 -6.69
C ALA A 58 -14.72 -5.44 -6.73
N PRO A 59 -15.42 -4.58 -7.47
CA PRO A 59 -16.88 -4.62 -7.54
C PRO A 59 -17.37 -5.94 -8.18
N GLY A 60 -17.59 -6.96 -7.36
CA GLY A 60 -18.24 -8.20 -7.71
C GLY A 60 -18.21 -9.24 -6.61
N GLY A 61 -19.36 -9.53 -6.01
CA GLY A 61 -19.46 -10.50 -4.93
C GLY A 61 -19.12 -11.94 -5.35
N PRO A 62 -18.92 -12.83 -4.37
CA PRO A 62 -18.74 -14.26 -4.58
C PRO A 62 -20.06 -14.92 -5.04
N PRO A 63 -20.04 -16.13 -5.64
CA PRO A 63 -21.25 -16.91 -5.85
C PRO A 63 -21.90 -17.26 -4.51
N ALA A 64 -23.23 -17.31 -4.49
CA ALA A 64 -24.02 -17.76 -3.34
C ALA A 64 -23.72 -19.24 -3.01
N PRO A 65 -23.83 -19.65 -1.73
CA PRO A 65 -23.62 -21.04 -1.37
C PRO A 65 -24.80 -21.88 -1.87
N GLU A 66 -24.52 -22.84 -2.75
CA GLU A 66 -25.39 -23.99 -2.96
C GLU A 66 -25.42 -24.83 -1.68
N GLU A 67 -26.60 -25.36 -1.39
CA GLU A 67 -26.92 -26.20 -0.23
C GLU A 67 -25.94 -27.38 -0.09
N LEU A 68 -25.04 -27.29 0.89
CA LEU A 68 -24.35 -28.46 1.42
C LEU A 68 -25.14 -28.98 2.61
N THR A 69 -25.94 -29.99 2.32
CA THR A 69 -26.49 -30.93 3.29
C THR A 69 -25.36 -31.52 4.14
N THR A 70 -25.52 -31.50 5.46
CA THR A 70 -24.69 -32.25 6.41
C THR A 70 -24.70 -33.75 6.08
N PRO A 71 -23.60 -34.47 6.31
CA PRO A 71 -23.60 -35.31 7.52
C PRO A 71 -22.28 -35.40 8.28
N ALA A 72 -22.47 -35.64 9.59
CA ALA A 72 -21.69 -36.45 10.52
C ALA A 72 -20.23 -36.06 10.83
N THR A 73 -20.06 -35.69 12.10
CA THR A 73 -18.86 -35.81 12.93
C THR A 73 -18.02 -37.05 12.67
N THR A 74 -16.71 -36.86 12.47
CA THR A 74 -15.71 -37.92 12.65
C THR A 74 -14.69 -37.49 13.70
N ASP A 75 -14.60 -38.36 14.70
CA ASP A 75 -13.70 -38.37 15.85
C ASP A 75 -12.21 -38.37 15.44
N LEU A 76 -11.38 -37.59 16.15
CA LEU A 76 -9.94 -37.42 15.90
C LEU A 76 -9.05 -38.07 16.99
N SER A 77 -9.54 -39.10 17.69
CA SER A 77 -8.68 -39.90 18.57
C SER A 77 -7.98 -41.04 17.83
N ALA A 78 -6.99 -40.74 17.00
CA ALA A 78 -5.90 -41.65 16.66
C ALA A 78 -4.88 -40.91 15.79
N TYR A 79 -3.72 -40.59 16.34
CA TYR A 79 -2.40 -40.83 15.74
C TYR A 79 -1.33 -40.27 16.70
N ALA A 80 -1.09 -41.03 17.76
CA ALA A 80 0.16 -41.05 18.49
C ALA A 80 0.84 -42.41 18.22
N ALA A 81 2.19 -42.40 18.16
CA ALA A 81 3.11 -43.48 17.73
C ALA A 81 3.20 -43.65 16.20
N GLY A 82 4.34 -43.78 15.52
CA GLY A 82 5.76 -44.01 15.82
C GLY A 82 6.36 -44.59 14.52
N GLY A 83 7.54 -44.15 14.05
CA GLY A 83 8.14 -44.57 12.75
C GLY A 83 8.67 -46.03 12.72
N PRO A 84 9.58 -46.45 11.80
CA PRO A 84 10.17 -45.80 10.60
C PRO A 84 10.25 -46.72 9.33
N MET A 85 10.98 -46.27 8.29
CA MET A 85 11.70 -46.99 7.18
C MET A 85 11.21 -46.86 5.71
N GLY A 86 12.10 -46.32 4.87
CA GLY A 86 12.57 -47.00 3.64
C GLY A 86 12.09 -46.47 2.28
N PRO A 87 12.97 -46.35 1.25
CA PRO A 87 12.78 -45.45 0.10
C PRO A 87 12.16 -46.13 -1.13
N THR A 88 11.43 -45.36 -1.94
CA THR A 88 11.18 -45.70 -3.35
C THR A 88 11.35 -44.47 -4.24
N ALA A 89 12.10 -44.68 -5.31
CA ALA A 89 12.52 -43.69 -6.27
C ALA A 89 11.49 -43.47 -7.38
N GLY A 90 11.52 -42.25 -7.93
CA GLY A 90 11.11 -41.92 -9.29
C GLY A 90 9.62 -41.69 -9.47
N HIS A 91 9.23 -40.45 -9.77
CA HIS A 91 8.74 -40.03 -11.08
C HIS A 91 9.02 -38.52 -11.18
N ALA A 92 10.00 -38.19 -12.01
CA ALA A 92 10.29 -36.81 -12.38
C ALA A 92 9.26 -36.41 -13.45
N ASP A 93 8.36 -35.51 -13.09
CA ASP A 93 7.78 -34.58 -14.04
C ASP A 93 7.96 -33.18 -13.45
N GLY A 94 8.87 -32.45 -14.08
CA GLY A 94 9.19 -31.08 -13.71
C GLY A 94 8.11 -30.16 -14.23
N ASP A 95 7.39 -29.52 -13.31
CA ASP A 95 6.79 -28.22 -13.59
C ASP A 95 7.73 -27.14 -13.01
N LEU A 96 8.55 -26.60 -13.91
CA LEU A 96 9.45 -25.50 -13.67
C LEU A 96 8.63 -24.22 -13.44
N SER A 97 8.14 -24.03 -12.21
CA SER A 97 7.83 -22.68 -11.75
C SER A 97 9.09 -21.83 -11.97
N ALA A 98 8.98 -20.85 -12.86
CA ALA A 98 10.09 -19.95 -13.18
C ALA A 98 10.46 -19.16 -11.92
N ARG A 99 11.44 -19.67 -11.17
CA ARG A 99 12.18 -18.98 -10.11
C ARG A 99 12.85 -17.77 -10.75
N THR A 100 12.14 -16.65 -10.80
CA THR A 100 12.63 -15.43 -11.42
C THR A 100 13.45 -14.66 -10.40
N GLY A 101 14.76 -14.85 -10.46
CA GLY A 101 15.70 -14.06 -9.70
C GLY A 101 15.54 -12.57 -9.98
N ARG A 102 15.17 -11.77 -8.96
CA ARG A 102 15.09 -10.31 -9.08
C ARG A 102 16.47 -9.72 -8.82
N ALA A 103 16.92 -8.84 -9.70
CA ALA A 103 18.18 -8.11 -9.50
C ALA A 103 18.00 -7.12 -8.35
N ARG A 104 18.85 -7.18 -7.32
CA ARG A 104 18.78 -6.27 -6.17
C ARG A 104 19.57 -4.99 -6.42
N VAL A 105 18.92 -3.85 -6.22
CA VAL A 105 19.54 -2.52 -6.26
C VAL A 105 19.46 -1.90 -4.88
N GLU A 106 20.59 -1.76 -4.21
CA GLU A 106 20.67 -1.04 -2.93
C GLU A 106 20.75 0.47 -3.17
N LEU A 107 19.88 1.20 -2.50
CA LEU A 107 19.87 2.65 -2.48
C LEU A 107 20.53 3.15 -1.19
N PRO A 108 21.30 4.24 -1.25
CA PRO A 108 21.97 4.79 -0.07
C PRO A 108 21.01 5.44 0.95
N GLY A 109 19.73 5.55 0.61
CA GLY A 109 18.70 6.13 1.45
C GLY A 109 17.34 6.17 0.74
N LEU A 110 16.29 6.54 1.48
CA LEU A 110 14.95 6.66 0.91
C LEU A 110 14.91 7.74 -0.18
N PRO A 111 14.29 7.47 -1.33
CA PRO A 111 14.07 8.49 -2.36
C PRO A 111 13.27 9.68 -1.82
N ARG A 112 13.44 10.87 -2.40
CA ARG A 112 12.57 12.02 -2.10
C ARG A 112 11.32 11.99 -2.99
N PRO A 113 10.09 11.87 -2.45
CA PRO A 113 8.86 11.70 -3.24
C PRO A 113 8.58 12.83 -4.24
N GLY A 114 8.87 14.08 -3.90
CA GLY A 114 8.51 15.24 -4.71
C GLY A 114 9.10 15.22 -6.12
N ALA A 115 10.34 14.79 -6.28
CA ALA A 115 11.00 14.67 -7.58
C ALA A 115 10.44 13.50 -8.43
N LEU A 116 9.94 12.44 -7.80
CA LEU A 116 9.29 11.31 -8.48
C LEU A 116 7.93 11.71 -9.05
N TYR A 117 7.14 12.49 -8.30
CA TYR A 117 5.87 13.03 -8.80
C TYR A 117 6.06 14.04 -9.93
N ARG A 118 7.09 14.91 -9.88
CA ARG A 118 7.41 15.80 -11.01
C ARG A 118 7.70 15.01 -12.29
N ARG A 119 8.44 13.92 -12.19
CA ARG A 119 8.72 13.03 -13.34
C ARG A 119 7.44 12.38 -13.86
N ALA A 120 6.60 11.85 -12.96
CA ALA A 120 5.34 11.24 -13.34
C ALA A 120 4.35 12.21 -14.01
N LEU A 121 4.32 13.47 -13.59
CA LEU A 121 3.47 14.51 -14.19
C LEU A 121 3.94 14.89 -15.61
N ARG A 122 5.25 14.78 -15.93
CA ARG A 122 5.74 14.98 -17.31
C ARG A 122 5.18 13.95 -18.27
N ASP A 123 4.97 12.71 -17.82
CA ASP A 123 4.41 11.62 -18.63
C ASP A 123 2.91 11.85 -18.97
N VAL A 124 2.24 12.81 -18.33
CA VAL A 124 0.85 13.21 -18.61
C VAL A 124 0.74 14.20 -19.78
N LEU A 125 1.84 14.87 -20.15
CA LEU A 125 1.82 15.87 -21.22
C LEU A 125 1.58 15.20 -22.59
N PRO A 126 0.60 15.70 -23.38
CA PRO A 126 0.29 15.14 -24.69
C PRO A 126 1.52 15.19 -25.61
N GLY A 127 1.83 14.06 -26.26
CA GLY A 127 2.97 13.90 -27.17
C GLY A 127 4.30 13.45 -26.52
N ILE A 128 4.38 13.42 -25.19
CA ILE A 128 5.60 12.99 -24.45
C ILE A 128 5.38 11.63 -23.76
N GLY A 129 4.14 11.31 -23.37
CA GLY A 129 3.79 10.06 -22.69
C GLY A 129 4.01 8.82 -23.57
N ARG A 130 4.90 7.93 -23.13
CA ARG A 130 5.11 6.62 -23.77
C ARG A 130 4.07 5.62 -23.27
N SER A 131 3.39 4.93 -24.19
CA SER A 131 2.62 3.73 -23.84
C SER A 131 3.56 2.69 -23.23
N ARG A 132 3.35 2.33 -21.96
CA ARG A 132 4.09 1.26 -21.29
C ARG A 132 3.31 -0.05 -21.48
N ARG A 133 3.91 -1.02 -22.16
CA ARG A 133 3.35 -2.38 -22.33
C ARG A 133 4.40 -3.48 -22.15
N PRO A 134 5.12 -3.53 -21.04
CA PRO A 134 5.81 -4.76 -20.68
C PRO A 134 4.77 -5.83 -20.30
N ASP A 135 5.10 -7.08 -20.60
CA ASP A 135 4.24 -8.26 -20.35
C ASP A 135 4.58 -8.96 -19.02
N ALA A 136 5.55 -8.43 -18.27
CA ALA A 136 5.96 -8.94 -16.97
C ALA A 136 6.19 -7.80 -15.97
N ALA A 137 6.18 -8.13 -14.68
CA ALA A 137 6.64 -7.23 -13.63
C ALA A 137 8.16 -6.97 -13.77
N PRO A 138 8.65 -5.78 -13.38
CA PRO A 138 10.08 -5.48 -13.37
C PRO A 138 10.89 -6.57 -12.63
N PRO A 139 11.91 -7.18 -13.25
CA PRO A 139 12.75 -8.20 -12.62
C PRO A 139 13.81 -7.56 -11.71
N VAL A 140 13.39 -6.61 -10.86
CA VAL A 140 14.25 -5.82 -9.98
C VAL A 140 13.58 -5.65 -8.63
N GLU A 141 14.39 -5.69 -7.57
CA GLU A 141 13.99 -5.23 -6.24
C GLU A 141 14.86 -4.04 -5.83
N LEU A 142 14.26 -3.06 -5.15
CA LEU A 142 15.00 -1.93 -4.58
C LEU A 142 15.08 -2.13 -3.07
N ALA A 143 16.26 -1.89 -2.50
CA ALA A 143 16.50 -2.03 -1.07
C ALA A 143 17.04 -0.73 -0.46
N VAL A 144 16.71 -0.47 0.79
CA VAL A 144 17.31 0.56 1.63
C VAL A 144 17.45 0.02 3.05
N THR A 145 18.55 0.37 3.72
CA THR A 145 18.83 -0.08 5.09
C THR A 145 18.93 1.10 6.05
N GLY A 146 18.75 0.84 7.34
CA GLY A 146 18.96 1.84 8.40
C GLY A 146 17.97 3.00 8.41
N VAL A 147 16.72 2.76 7.98
CA VAL A 147 15.65 3.76 8.04
C VAL A 147 15.19 3.93 9.48
N THR A 148 15.24 5.17 9.97
CA THR A 148 14.79 5.54 11.31
C THR A 148 13.41 6.22 11.27
N VAL A 149 12.69 6.15 12.39
CA VAL A 149 11.40 6.83 12.54
C VAL A 149 11.61 8.22 13.15
N ASP A 150 11.24 9.25 12.41
CA ASP A 150 11.03 10.58 12.97
C ASP A 150 9.75 10.59 13.83
N ARG A 151 9.90 10.86 15.14
CA ARG A 151 8.80 10.90 16.11
C ARG A 151 7.82 12.04 15.83
N ALA A 152 8.26 13.18 15.33
CA ALA A 152 7.39 14.29 14.98
C ALA A 152 6.55 13.93 13.75
N HIS A 153 7.15 13.27 12.76
CA HIS A 153 6.46 12.75 11.59
C HIS A 153 5.41 11.69 11.97
N LEU A 154 5.77 10.73 12.82
CA LEU A 154 4.83 9.73 13.37
C LEU A 154 3.66 10.40 14.08
N ALA A 155 3.92 11.36 14.96
CA ALA A 155 2.86 12.08 15.66
C ALA A 155 1.93 12.87 14.71
N GLY A 156 2.49 13.42 13.62
CA GLY A 156 1.71 14.04 12.55
C GLY A 156 0.81 13.04 11.83
N TYR A 157 1.35 11.86 11.51
CA TYR A 157 0.61 10.75 10.90
C TYR A 157 -0.53 10.25 11.79
N ASP A 158 -0.24 10.01 13.06
CA ASP A 158 -1.23 9.56 14.04
C ASP A 158 -2.37 10.55 14.16
N ARG A 159 -2.07 11.86 14.19
CA ARG A 159 -3.08 12.90 14.32
C ARG A 159 -4.01 13.00 13.11
N VAL A 160 -3.48 12.87 11.89
CA VAL A 160 -4.30 12.97 10.67
C VAL A 160 -5.13 11.71 10.40
N CYS A 161 -4.61 10.54 10.75
CA CYS A 161 -5.31 9.26 10.65
C CYS A 161 -6.24 9.03 11.86
N GLY A 162 -5.92 9.67 12.98
CA GLY A 162 -6.62 9.57 14.27
C GLY A 162 -6.27 8.36 15.10
N PHE A 163 -5.05 7.84 14.98
CA PHE A 163 -4.48 6.88 15.93
C PHE A 163 -4.16 7.58 17.25
N ARG A 164 -4.03 6.81 18.34
CA ARG A 164 -3.42 7.31 19.58
C ARG A 164 -1.92 7.54 19.37
N LEU A 165 -1.38 8.57 20.02
CA LEU A 165 0.07 8.76 20.12
C LEU A 165 0.65 7.67 21.04
N ALA A 166 1.49 6.81 20.48
CA ALA A 166 2.14 5.71 21.19
C ALA A 166 3.57 5.49 20.67
N ASP A 167 4.35 4.73 21.44
CA ASP A 167 5.69 4.32 21.02
C ASP A 167 5.67 3.16 20.01
N THR A 168 4.55 2.46 19.87
CA THR A 168 4.36 1.39 18.87
C THR A 168 3.80 1.98 17.58
N LEU A 169 4.37 1.59 16.45
CA LEU A 169 3.94 2.08 15.14
C LEU A 169 2.55 1.54 14.76
N PRO A 170 1.64 2.39 14.22
CA PRO A 170 0.45 1.90 13.55
C PRO A 170 0.81 1.02 12.35
N ALA A 171 0.06 -0.05 12.09
CA ALA A 171 0.38 -0.98 11.02
C ALA A 171 0.42 -0.37 9.61
N THR A 172 -0.25 0.76 9.39
CA THR A 172 -0.23 1.48 8.12
C THR A 172 0.93 2.48 7.99
N TYR A 173 1.68 2.74 9.07
CA TYR A 173 2.78 3.69 9.06
C TYR A 173 4.04 3.17 8.33
N PRO A 174 4.47 1.89 8.45
CA PRO A 174 5.59 1.38 7.66
C PRO A 174 5.37 1.48 6.14
N HIS A 175 4.11 1.39 5.68
CA HIS A 175 3.76 1.69 4.28
C HIS A 175 4.17 3.12 3.90
N VAL A 176 3.90 4.10 4.77
CA VAL A 176 4.29 5.51 4.55
C VAL A 176 5.80 5.68 4.56
N LEU A 177 6.50 5.05 5.51
CA LEU A 177 7.97 5.11 5.58
C LEU A 177 8.63 4.57 4.30
N GLY A 178 8.17 3.41 3.81
CA GLY A 178 8.73 2.78 2.61
C GLY A 178 8.09 3.23 1.29
N PHE A 179 7.02 4.05 1.32
CA PHE A 179 6.33 4.52 0.12
C PHE A 179 7.25 5.20 -0.92
N PRO A 180 8.26 6.01 -0.55
CA PRO A 180 9.16 6.60 -1.53
C PRO A 180 9.94 5.55 -2.34
N LEU A 181 10.24 4.40 -1.74
CA LEU A 181 10.89 3.27 -2.40
C LEU A 181 9.94 2.62 -3.42
N ALA A 182 8.68 2.41 -3.04
CA ALA A 182 7.63 1.92 -3.95
C ALA A 182 7.40 2.87 -5.13
N LEU A 183 7.31 4.19 -4.88
CA LEU A 183 7.22 5.18 -5.96
C LEU A 183 8.42 5.13 -6.90
N ARG A 184 9.62 4.88 -6.38
CA ARG A 184 10.82 4.74 -7.21
C ARG A 184 10.73 3.54 -8.13
N LEU A 185 10.25 2.40 -7.62
CA LEU A 185 9.99 1.19 -8.42
C LEU A 185 8.93 1.47 -9.50
N MET A 186 7.81 2.10 -9.14
CA MET A 186 6.70 2.39 -10.04
C MET A 186 7.04 3.40 -11.16
N THR A 187 8.10 4.18 -10.96
CA THR A 187 8.56 5.17 -11.95
C THR A 187 9.69 4.64 -12.85
N LEU A 188 10.10 3.37 -12.68
CA LEU A 188 11.03 2.72 -13.60
C LEU A 188 10.42 2.59 -15.01
N PRO A 189 11.23 2.69 -16.08
CA PRO A 189 10.77 2.46 -17.45
C PRO A 189 10.10 1.10 -17.65
N GLU A 190 10.57 0.07 -16.95
CA GLU A 190 10.07 -1.31 -17.02
C GLU A 190 8.76 -1.51 -16.25
N PHE A 191 8.32 -0.55 -15.44
CA PHE A 191 7.07 -0.69 -14.70
C PHE A 191 5.86 -0.64 -15.65
N PRO A 192 4.86 -1.55 -15.51
CA PRO A 192 3.84 -1.77 -16.54
C PRO A 192 2.89 -0.62 -16.79
N PHE A 193 2.75 0.30 -15.84
CA PHE A 193 1.78 1.38 -15.91
C PHE A 193 2.46 2.75 -15.77
N PRO A 194 1.96 3.80 -16.44
CA PRO A 194 2.27 5.15 -16.03
C PRO A 194 1.72 5.39 -14.62
N LEU A 195 2.48 6.10 -13.78
CA LEU A 195 2.01 6.44 -12.42
C LEU A 195 0.76 7.32 -12.48
N ALA A 196 0.63 8.14 -13.52
CA ALA A 196 -0.58 8.91 -13.77
C ALA A 196 -1.72 8.00 -14.25
N GLY A 197 -2.82 7.98 -13.50
CA GLY A 197 -4.02 7.21 -13.85
C GLY A 197 -4.02 5.77 -13.35
N VAL A 198 -2.96 5.32 -12.66
CA VAL A 198 -2.98 4.06 -11.92
C VAL A 198 -3.93 4.18 -10.73
N VAL A 199 -4.70 3.13 -10.46
CA VAL A 199 -5.68 3.10 -9.36
C VAL A 199 -5.23 2.08 -8.32
N HIS A 200 -5.12 2.50 -7.06
CA HIS A 200 -4.89 1.58 -5.95
C HIS A 200 -6.22 0.90 -5.59
N VAL A 201 -6.34 -0.40 -5.85
CA VAL A 201 -7.62 -1.14 -5.74
C VAL A 201 -7.69 -2.05 -4.52
N GLY A 202 -6.56 -2.46 -3.96
CA GLY A 202 -6.51 -3.29 -2.76
C GLY A 202 -5.19 -3.17 -2.02
N ASN A 203 -5.22 -3.43 -0.71
CA ASN A 203 -4.02 -3.40 0.12
C ASN A 203 -4.10 -4.43 1.25
N ARG A 204 -3.12 -5.33 1.30
CA ARG A 204 -2.92 -6.31 2.39
C ARG A 204 -1.70 -5.90 3.21
N ILE A 205 -1.83 -5.88 4.52
CA ILE A 205 -0.72 -5.64 5.45
C ILE A 205 -0.69 -6.79 6.45
N THR A 206 0.43 -7.47 6.55
CA THR A 206 0.72 -8.45 7.60
C THR A 206 1.69 -7.83 8.60
N VAL A 207 1.31 -7.88 9.87
CA VAL A 207 2.12 -7.46 11.01
C VAL A 207 2.49 -8.74 11.76
N HIS A 208 3.78 -9.04 11.86
CA HIS A 208 4.25 -10.25 12.55
C HIS A 208 4.44 -10.00 14.05
N ARG A 209 4.73 -8.76 14.44
CA ARG A 209 4.78 -8.30 15.83
C ARG A 209 4.59 -6.79 15.93
N PRO A 210 4.23 -6.25 17.10
CA PRO A 210 4.29 -4.82 17.37
C PRO A 210 5.74 -4.32 17.22
N VAL A 211 5.92 -3.18 16.56
CA VAL A 211 7.24 -2.58 16.35
C VAL A 211 7.31 -1.21 17.00
N PRO A 212 8.19 -1.00 18.00
CA PRO A 212 8.48 0.30 18.57
C PRO A 212 9.13 1.26 17.57
N ALA A 213 8.84 2.56 17.71
CA ALA A 213 9.37 3.64 16.90
C ALA A 213 10.87 3.92 17.15
N GLY A 214 11.51 3.22 18.10
CA GLY A 214 12.97 3.27 18.30
C GLY A 214 13.74 2.28 17.42
N GLU A 215 13.06 1.33 16.76
CA GLU A 215 13.71 0.33 15.92
C GLU A 215 14.19 0.92 14.58
N GLN A 216 15.28 0.38 14.06
CA GLN A 216 15.82 0.70 12.74
C GLN A 216 15.33 -0.31 11.71
N TRP A 217 14.83 0.21 10.59
CA TRP A 217 14.15 -0.56 9.56
C TRP A 217 15.00 -0.73 8.32
N ASP A 218 14.96 -1.93 7.75
CA ASP A 218 15.37 -2.18 6.38
C ASP A 218 14.12 -2.41 5.53
N PHE A 219 14.06 -1.80 4.36
CA PHE A 219 12.96 -1.98 3.42
C PHE A 219 13.45 -2.58 2.11
N VAL A 220 12.68 -3.54 1.59
CA VAL A 220 12.81 -4.02 0.21
C VAL A 220 11.48 -3.91 -0.48
N VAL A 221 11.49 -3.44 -1.73
CA VAL A 221 10.30 -3.37 -2.57
C VAL A 221 10.53 -4.07 -3.90
N HIS A 222 9.50 -4.78 -4.36
CA HIS A 222 9.46 -5.38 -5.69
C HIS A 222 8.05 -5.39 -6.25
N ALA A 223 7.93 -5.71 -7.53
CA ALA A 223 6.65 -5.91 -8.19
C ALA A 223 6.50 -7.37 -8.61
N GLU A 224 5.27 -7.87 -8.58
CA GLU A 224 4.94 -9.24 -8.98
C GLU A 224 3.49 -9.36 -9.44
N GLN A 225 3.12 -10.56 -9.92
CA GLN A 225 1.76 -10.90 -10.32
C GLN A 225 1.09 -9.88 -11.26
N LEU A 226 1.80 -9.46 -12.32
CA LEU A 226 1.15 -8.72 -13.41
C LEU A 226 0.11 -9.63 -14.07
N ARG A 227 -1.17 -9.27 -13.97
CA ARG A 227 -2.29 -10.11 -14.42
C ARG A 227 -3.40 -9.31 -15.10
N PRO A 228 -4.15 -9.93 -16.04
CA PRO A 228 -5.31 -9.30 -16.67
C PRO A 228 -6.39 -8.90 -15.65
N HIS A 229 -7.14 -7.85 -15.96
CA HIS A 229 -8.31 -7.40 -15.21
C HIS A 229 -9.37 -6.89 -16.20
N PRO A 230 -10.69 -7.02 -15.96
CA PRO A 230 -11.72 -6.57 -16.91
C PRO A 230 -11.63 -5.09 -17.34
N ARG A 231 -10.90 -4.26 -16.59
CA ARG A 231 -10.68 -2.82 -16.84
C ARG A 231 -9.23 -2.47 -17.24
N GLY A 232 -8.39 -3.46 -17.53
CA GLY A 232 -6.98 -3.29 -17.91
C GLY A 232 -6.10 -4.41 -17.36
N ARG A 233 -5.03 -4.05 -16.66
CA ARG A 233 -4.13 -5.02 -16.01
C ARG A 233 -3.82 -4.56 -14.60
N GLN A 234 -3.56 -5.49 -13.69
CA GLN A 234 -3.18 -5.20 -12.31
C GLN A 234 -1.83 -5.79 -11.97
N VAL A 235 -1.08 -5.13 -11.10
CA VAL A 235 0.22 -5.57 -10.57
C VAL A 235 0.26 -5.35 -9.08
N ASP A 236 0.93 -6.24 -8.37
CA ASP A 236 1.19 -6.07 -6.94
C ASP A 236 2.57 -5.46 -6.72
N VAL A 237 2.62 -4.47 -5.83
CA VAL A 237 3.85 -3.89 -5.32
C VAL A 237 3.98 -4.33 -3.87
N VAL A 238 4.98 -5.17 -3.61
CA VAL A 238 5.25 -5.76 -2.30
C VAL A 238 6.36 -4.95 -1.65
N LEU A 239 6.10 -4.46 -0.44
CA LEU A 239 7.04 -3.77 0.42
C LEU A 239 7.24 -4.62 1.68
N VAL A 240 8.46 -5.06 1.93
CA VAL A 240 8.85 -5.83 3.10
C VAL A 240 9.65 -4.93 4.02
N GLY A 241 9.27 -4.90 5.30
CA GLY A 241 9.96 -4.19 6.36
C GLY A 241 10.57 -5.17 7.35
N SER A 242 11.87 -5.05 7.58
CA SER A 242 12.63 -5.91 8.48
C SER A 242 13.33 -5.11 9.58
N VAL A 243 13.51 -5.73 10.74
CA VAL A 243 14.37 -5.20 11.81
C VAL A 243 15.33 -6.29 12.26
N GLY A 244 16.62 -5.98 12.32
CA GLY A 244 17.64 -6.95 12.71
C GLY A 244 17.74 -8.16 11.75
N GLY A 245 17.33 -7.98 10.49
CA GLY A 245 17.27 -9.05 9.49
C GLY A 245 16.00 -9.91 9.51
N GLU A 246 15.11 -9.73 10.49
CA GLU A 246 13.83 -10.43 10.58
C GLU A 246 12.72 -9.63 9.91
N GLU A 247 11.87 -10.26 9.08
CA GLU A 247 10.65 -9.62 8.57
C GLU A 247 9.65 -9.41 9.70
N VAL A 248 9.30 -8.15 9.96
CA VAL A 248 8.33 -7.78 11.01
C VAL A 248 7.03 -7.24 10.44
N TRP A 249 7.07 -6.87 9.16
CA TRP A 249 5.95 -6.25 8.46
C TRP A 249 6.03 -6.51 6.96
N ARG A 250 4.88 -6.77 6.33
CA ARG A 250 4.76 -6.90 4.88
C ARG A 250 3.52 -6.18 4.39
N GLY A 251 3.66 -5.37 3.35
CA GLY A 251 2.57 -4.67 2.69
C GLY A 251 2.51 -5.02 1.20
N VAL A 252 1.35 -5.43 0.72
CA VAL A 252 1.06 -5.67 -0.69
C VAL A 252 0.05 -4.65 -1.17
N SER A 253 0.42 -3.83 -2.16
CA SER A 253 -0.44 -2.82 -2.77
C SER A 253 -0.78 -3.22 -4.20
N THR A 254 -2.06 -3.44 -4.47
CA THR A 254 -2.55 -3.84 -5.81
C THR A 254 -2.92 -2.62 -6.62
N TYR A 255 -2.27 -2.44 -7.77
CA TYR A 255 -2.44 -1.30 -8.66
C TYR A 255 -3.04 -1.72 -10.00
N LEU A 256 -4.13 -1.07 -10.41
CA LEU A 256 -4.79 -1.25 -11.69
C LEU A 256 -4.38 -0.15 -12.68
N GLY A 257 -3.71 -0.54 -13.76
CA GLY A 257 -3.52 0.29 -14.94
C GLY A 257 -4.70 0.13 -15.89
N ARG A 258 -5.41 1.23 -16.20
CA ARG A 258 -6.56 1.21 -17.12
C ARG A 258 -6.08 1.20 -18.57
N GLU A 259 -6.70 0.37 -19.40
CA GLU A 259 -6.36 0.25 -20.83
C GLU A 259 -7.59 0.48 -21.71
N ARG A 260 -7.39 1.15 -22.85
CA ARG A 260 -8.47 1.43 -23.81
C ARG A 260 -8.92 0.12 -24.47
N GLY A 261 -10.23 -0.10 -24.57
CA GLY A 261 -10.83 -1.32 -25.11
C GLY A 261 -11.00 -2.45 -24.08
N ALA A 262 -10.43 -2.32 -22.87
CA ALA A 262 -10.70 -3.23 -21.77
C ALA A 262 -12.03 -2.85 -21.09
N GLY A 263 -13.09 -3.61 -21.43
CA GLY A 263 -14.35 -3.61 -20.70
C GLY A 263 -15.33 -2.48 -21.04
N GLU A 264 -15.75 -2.37 -22.31
CA GLU A 264 -17.00 -1.67 -22.67
C GLU A 264 -18.27 -2.44 -22.23
N GLY A 265 -18.13 -3.67 -21.70
CA GLY A 265 -19.26 -4.56 -21.37
C GLY A 265 -19.47 -4.89 -19.88
N ALA A 266 -18.67 -4.39 -18.94
CA ALA A 266 -18.87 -4.69 -17.51
C ALA A 266 -19.77 -3.65 -16.82
N GLY A 267 -20.89 -3.31 -17.46
CA GLY A 267 -22.02 -2.65 -16.81
C GLY A 267 -22.71 -3.68 -15.94
N ARG A 268 -22.38 -3.72 -14.64
CA ARG A 268 -23.09 -4.59 -13.71
C ARG A 268 -24.47 -3.99 -13.45
N ASP A 269 -25.48 -4.84 -13.60
CA ASP A 269 -26.83 -4.59 -13.11
C ASP A 269 -26.74 -4.17 -11.63
N PRO A 270 -27.41 -3.10 -11.17
CA PRO A 270 -27.56 -2.81 -9.75
C PRO A 270 -28.48 -3.86 -9.11
N GLY A 271 -28.07 -5.13 -9.12
CA GLY A 271 -28.68 -6.16 -8.30
C GLY A 271 -28.70 -5.69 -6.84
N GLU A 272 -29.69 -6.19 -6.10
CA GLU A 272 -29.95 -5.85 -4.70
C GLU A 272 -28.64 -5.88 -3.91
N ARG A 273 -28.13 -4.69 -3.58
CA ARG A 273 -26.95 -4.58 -2.74
C ARG A 273 -27.42 -4.81 -1.31
N PRO A 274 -26.80 -5.73 -0.55
CA PRO A 274 -27.05 -5.83 0.87
C PRO A 274 -26.89 -4.45 1.50
N ALA A 275 -27.85 -4.07 2.34
CA ALA A 275 -27.76 -2.82 3.09
C ALA A 275 -26.44 -2.80 3.87
N PRO A 276 -25.75 -1.65 3.96
CA PRO A 276 -24.54 -1.55 4.74
C PRO A 276 -24.84 -1.94 6.21
N PRO A 277 -23.94 -2.64 6.90
CA PRO A 277 -24.12 -2.92 8.32
C PRO A 277 -24.32 -1.62 9.11
N ALA A 278 -25.07 -1.69 10.22
CA ALA A 278 -25.34 -0.54 11.07
C ALA A 278 -24.05 0.22 11.41
N ALA A 279 -24.07 1.54 11.22
CA ALA A 279 -22.91 2.37 11.44
C ALA A 279 -22.56 2.43 12.93
N THR A 280 -21.32 2.07 13.25
CA THR A 280 -20.74 2.21 14.59
C THR A 280 -20.20 3.62 14.85
N ALA A 281 -19.85 4.35 13.79
CA ALA A 281 -19.41 5.74 13.87
C ALA A 281 -19.72 6.51 12.58
N HIS A 282 -19.84 7.84 12.71
CA HIS A 282 -19.92 8.77 11.58
C HIS A 282 -18.75 9.75 11.65
N TRP A 283 -18.02 9.93 10.55
CA TRP A 283 -16.88 10.84 10.47
C TRP A 283 -17.13 11.93 9.44
N ARG A 284 -17.04 13.18 9.88
CA ARG A 284 -17.07 14.35 8.99
C ARG A 284 -15.67 14.63 8.47
N LEU A 285 -15.51 14.56 7.16
CA LEU A 285 -14.24 14.73 6.48
C LEU A 285 -14.18 16.13 5.86
N THR A 286 -13.12 16.86 6.19
CA THR A 286 -12.87 18.19 5.62
C THR A 286 -11.90 18.10 4.46
N PRO A 287 -11.81 19.12 3.58
CA PRO A 287 -10.82 19.12 2.50
C PRO A 287 -9.37 19.05 3.01
N ARG A 288 -9.11 19.48 4.26
CA ARG A 288 -7.78 19.45 4.86
C ARG A 288 -7.23 18.03 5.00
N VAL A 289 -8.09 17.01 5.11
CA VAL A 289 -7.65 15.60 5.18
C VAL A 289 -6.73 15.26 4.01
N GLY A 290 -7.08 15.67 2.78
CA GLY A 290 -6.26 15.41 1.60
C GLY A 290 -4.90 16.09 1.67
N THR A 291 -4.83 17.36 2.09
CA THR A 291 -3.54 18.08 2.17
C THR A 291 -2.68 17.65 3.35
N GLU A 292 -3.27 17.42 4.52
CA GLU A 292 -2.53 17.00 5.73
C GLU A 292 -2.00 15.57 5.57
N TYR A 293 -2.80 14.65 5.00
CA TYR A 293 -2.31 13.31 4.74
C TYR A 293 -1.23 13.28 3.66
N ALA A 294 -1.34 14.12 2.61
CA ALA A 294 -0.31 14.23 1.58
C ALA A 294 1.06 14.62 2.18
N ARG A 295 1.09 15.54 3.15
CA ARG A 295 2.33 15.97 3.81
C ARG A 295 3.04 14.83 4.55
N VAL A 296 2.30 14.00 5.28
CA VAL A 296 2.87 12.90 6.07
C VAL A 296 3.05 11.61 5.26
N SER A 297 2.30 11.39 4.19
CA SER A 297 2.45 10.19 3.36
C SER A 297 3.46 10.37 2.23
N GLY A 298 3.78 11.60 1.87
CA GLY A 298 4.49 11.93 0.63
C GLY A 298 3.63 11.80 -0.64
N ASP A 299 2.39 11.30 -0.56
CA ASP A 299 1.48 11.17 -1.70
C ASP A 299 0.80 12.50 -2.04
N HIS A 300 1.48 13.28 -2.86
CA HIS A 300 1.04 14.60 -3.31
C HIS A 300 0.23 14.55 -4.62
N ASN A 301 -0.38 13.41 -4.95
CA ASN A 301 -1.20 13.30 -6.16
C ASN A 301 -2.28 14.40 -6.18
N PRO A 302 -2.34 15.25 -7.24
CA PRO A 302 -3.24 16.40 -7.30
C PRO A 302 -4.73 16.10 -7.12
N ILE A 303 -5.16 14.85 -7.32
CA ILE A 303 -6.53 14.40 -7.08
C ILE A 303 -6.96 14.50 -5.62
N HIS A 304 -6.00 14.56 -4.69
CA HIS A 304 -6.26 14.65 -3.25
C HIS A 304 -6.13 16.07 -2.71
N THR A 305 -5.28 16.89 -3.33
CA THR A 305 -4.81 18.16 -2.75
C THR A 305 -5.43 19.40 -3.40
N SER A 306 -5.96 19.30 -4.63
CA SER A 306 -6.46 20.46 -5.38
C SER A 306 -7.72 20.17 -6.19
N ARG A 307 -8.63 21.15 -6.27
CA ARG A 307 -9.84 21.03 -7.12
C ARG A 307 -9.50 20.94 -8.60
N LEU A 308 -8.49 21.70 -9.04
CA LEU A 308 -8.06 21.70 -10.44
C LEU A 308 -7.47 20.34 -10.83
N GLY A 309 -6.56 19.80 -10.00
CA GLY A 309 -6.00 18.48 -10.20
C GLY A 309 -7.07 17.39 -10.22
N ALA A 310 -7.98 17.39 -9.25
CA ALA A 310 -9.12 16.46 -9.23
C ALA A 310 -9.92 16.50 -10.54
N ARG A 311 -10.26 17.70 -11.03
CA ARG A 311 -11.02 17.88 -12.29
C ARG A 311 -10.25 17.39 -13.51
N LEU A 312 -8.95 17.63 -13.58
CA LEU A 312 -8.10 17.15 -14.69
C LEU A 312 -8.12 15.62 -14.81
N PHE A 313 -8.29 14.91 -13.68
CA PHE A 313 -8.40 13.46 -13.63
C PHE A 313 -9.84 12.94 -13.50
N GLY A 314 -10.84 13.78 -13.83
CA GLY A 314 -12.24 13.37 -13.94
C GLY A 314 -13.03 13.35 -12.62
N PHE A 315 -12.50 13.90 -11.54
CA PHE A 315 -13.21 14.03 -10.27
C PHE A 315 -13.78 15.45 -10.09
N PRO A 316 -15.05 15.62 -9.71
CA PRO A 316 -15.65 16.95 -9.55
C PRO A 316 -15.03 17.74 -8.38
N ARG A 317 -14.43 17.03 -7.41
CA ARG A 317 -13.80 17.56 -6.20
C ARG A 317 -12.70 16.62 -5.72
N PRO A 318 -11.76 17.09 -4.87
CA PRO A 318 -10.72 16.23 -4.31
C PRO A 318 -11.30 15.02 -3.59
N ILE A 319 -10.54 13.93 -3.57
CA ILE A 319 -10.91 12.69 -2.87
C ILE A 319 -9.91 12.41 -1.75
N ALA A 320 -10.31 11.74 -0.68
CA ALA A 320 -9.38 11.27 0.34
C ALA A 320 -8.51 10.14 -0.22
N HIS A 321 -7.30 9.99 0.31
CA HIS A 321 -6.42 8.87 -0.04
C HIS A 321 -7.03 7.54 0.43
N GLY A 322 -6.86 6.50 -0.37
CA GLY A 322 -7.28 5.15 0.03
C GLY A 322 -6.58 4.70 1.31
N MET A 323 -5.26 4.90 1.37
CA MET A 323 -4.47 4.54 2.56
C MET A 323 -4.83 5.36 3.80
N TRP A 324 -5.23 6.62 3.67
CA TRP A 324 -5.81 7.38 4.79
C TRP A 324 -7.12 6.73 5.28
N SER A 325 -7.98 6.29 4.36
CA SER A 325 -9.23 5.62 4.72
C SER A 325 -8.99 4.29 5.45
N LYS A 326 -8.03 3.48 4.98
CA LYS A 326 -7.58 2.26 5.68
C LYS A 326 -7.05 2.58 7.07
N ALA A 327 -6.14 3.54 7.17
CA ALA A 327 -5.54 3.98 8.42
C ALA A 327 -6.60 4.46 9.42
N ARG A 328 -7.55 5.29 8.96
CA ARG A 328 -8.65 5.79 9.79
C ARG A 328 -9.55 4.66 10.32
N CYS A 329 -9.83 3.65 9.50
CA CYS A 329 -10.58 2.46 9.95
C CYS A 329 -9.79 1.67 10.99
N LEU A 330 -8.50 1.43 10.78
CA LEU A 330 -7.66 0.72 11.75
C LEU A 330 -7.49 1.49 13.06
N ALA A 331 -7.40 2.82 13.00
CA ALA A 331 -7.37 3.66 14.19
C ALA A 331 -8.64 3.48 15.05
N ALA A 332 -9.79 3.27 14.43
CA ALA A 332 -11.03 2.97 15.15
C ALA A 332 -11.08 1.54 15.74
N LEU A 333 -10.21 0.65 15.28
CA LEU A 333 -10.09 -0.74 15.76
C LEU A 333 -8.90 -0.95 16.70
N GLU A 334 -7.97 0.00 16.78
CA GLU A 334 -6.62 -0.18 17.32
C GLU A 334 -6.57 -0.77 18.73
N SER A 335 -7.55 -0.46 19.58
CA SER A 335 -7.60 -0.89 20.97
C SER A 335 -7.91 -2.37 21.15
N ARG A 336 -8.33 -3.04 20.07
CA ARG A 336 -8.73 -4.44 20.09
C ARG A 336 -7.80 -5.31 19.22
N LEU A 337 -7.00 -4.71 18.34
CA LEU A 337 -6.17 -5.45 17.39
C LEU A 337 -5.19 -6.35 18.17
N PRO A 338 -5.01 -7.61 17.73
CA PRO A 338 -3.99 -8.47 18.30
C PRO A 338 -2.59 -7.94 17.95
N GLU A 339 -1.56 -8.51 18.59
CA GLU A 339 -0.17 -8.13 18.37
C GLU A 339 0.34 -8.48 16.95
N ALA A 340 -0.12 -9.61 16.41
CA ALA A 340 0.15 -10.07 15.06
C ALA A 340 -1.17 -10.29 14.32
N TYR A 341 -1.27 -9.79 13.09
CA TYR A 341 -2.48 -9.91 12.28
C TYR A 341 -2.20 -9.60 10.81
N THR A 342 -3.14 -9.98 9.97
CA THR A 342 -3.25 -9.45 8.62
C THR A 342 -4.50 -8.60 8.48
N VAL A 343 -4.36 -7.41 7.90
CA VAL A 343 -5.46 -6.55 7.47
C VAL A 343 -5.49 -6.42 5.95
N GLU A 344 -6.58 -6.86 5.35
CA GLU A 344 -6.88 -6.71 3.93
C GLU A 344 -7.97 -5.66 3.72
N VAL A 345 -7.83 -4.87 2.66
CA VAL A 345 -8.88 -3.96 2.21
C VAL A 345 -9.04 -3.98 0.70
N GLY A 346 -10.28 -3.84 0.25
CA GLY A 346 -10.65 -3.50 -1.13
C GLY A 346 -11.18 -2.06 -1.19
N PHE A 347 -10.54 -1.22 -2.02
CA PHE A 347 -11.00 0.13 -2.29
C PHE A 347 -12.09 0.11 -3.36
N LYS A 348 -13.28 0.60 -3.02
CA LYS A 348 -14.47 0.56 -3.88
C LYS A 348 -14.65 1.89 -4.59
N LEU A 349 -15.45 2.79 -4.03
CA LEU A 349 -15.66 4.13 -4.59
C LEU A 349 -14.78 5.16 -3.86
N PRO A 350 -14.25 6.17 -4.56
CA PRO A 350 -13.51 7.25 -3.93
C PRO A 350 -14.34 7.96 -2.85
N VAL A 351 -13.68 8.40 -1.78
CA VAL A 351 -14.29 9.22 -0.72
C VAL A 351 -14.12 10.70 -1.11
N PRO A 352 -15.16 11.39 -1.58
CA PRO A 352 -14.98 12.76 -2.03
C PRO A 352 -14.92 13.74 -0.85
N LEU A 353 -14.18 14.83 -0.96
CA LEU A 353 -13.98 15.81 0.10
C LEU A 353 -14.67 17.15 -0.24
N PRO A 354 -15.34 17.82 0.73
CA PRO A 354 -15.72 17.30 2.06
C PRO A 354 -16.86 16.28 2.00
N SER A 355 -16.96 15.36 2.95
CA SER A 355 -18.08 14.41 3.03
C SER A 355 -18.34 13.95 4.47
N THR A 356 -19.36 13.14 4.67
CA THR A 356 -19.55 12.38 5.90
C THR A 356 -19.58 10.90 5.52
N VAL A 357 -18.76 10.11 6.20
CA VAL A 357 -18.68 8.66 5.99
C VAL A 357 -19.18 7.93 7.22
N ALA A 358 -19.83 6.79 7.00
CA ALA A 358 -20.30 5.88 8.03
C ALA A 358 -19.34 4.69 8.11
N PHE A 359 -18.79 4.46 9.29
CA PHE A 359 -17.92 3.32 9.59
C PHE A 359 -18.68 2.24 10.33
N SER A 360 -18.55 1.02 9.87
CA SER A 360 -19.17 -0.16 10.48
C SER A 360 -18.09 -1.20 10.75
N ALA A 361 -18.09 -1.77 11.96
CA ALA A 361 -17.29 -2.93 12.33
C ALA A 361 -18.23 -4.00 12.87
N VAL A 362 -18.13 -5.22 12.36
CA VAL A 362 -18.96 -6.35 12.78
C VAL A 362 -18.13 -7.34 13.61
N PRO A 363 -18.78 -8.21 14.42
CA PRO A 363 -18.09 -9.34 15.04
C PRO A 363 -17.33 -10.16 13.99
N GLY A 364 -16.15 -10.69 14.34
CA GLY A 364 -15.31 -11.41 13.38
C GLY A 364 -14.41 -10.53 12.51
N TRP A 365 -14.09 -9.31 12.97
CA TRP A 365 -13.03 -8.45 12.42
C TRP A 365 -13.25 -7.87 11.00
N ASP A 366 -14.45 -8.02 10.44
CA ASP A 366 -14.81 -7.36 9.20
C ASP A 366 -15.25 -5.91 9.47
N PHE A 367 -14.87 -5.01 8.56
CA PHE A 367 -15.19 -3.60 8.66
C PHE A 367 -15.42 -2.97 7.29
N ALA A 368 -16.15 -1.85 7.28
CA ALA A 368 -16.46 -1.14 6.05
C ALA A 368 -16.62 0.36 6.27
N LEU A 369 -16.43 1.10 5.18
CA LEU A 369 -16.63 2.53 5.11
C LEU A 369 -17.61 2.84 3.98
N HIS A 370 -18.65 3.60 4.27
CA HIS A 370 -19.71 3.96 3.33
C HIS A 370 -19.96 5.47 3.31
N ASP A 371 -20.53 5.98 2.22
CA ASP A 371 -21.12 7.31 2.20
C ASP A 371 -22.31 7.35 3.16
N ALA A 372 -22.31 8.27 4.13
CA ALA A 372 -23.30 8.28 5.21
C ALA A 372 -24.73 8.58 4.74
N ARG A 373 -24.92 9.14 3.54
CA ARG A 373 -26.24 9.49 3.00
C ARG A 373 -26.75 8.42 2.03
N SER A 374 -25.91 8.01 1.09
CA SER A 374 -26.29 7.12 -0.01
C SER A 374 -26.01 5.65 0.28
N GLY A 375 -25.27 5.32 1.34
CA GLY A 375 -24.89 3.94 1.68
C GLY A 375 -23.89 3.33 0.71
N ARG A 376 -23.35 4.09 -0.26
CA ARG A 376 -22.43 3.58 -1.27
C ARG A 376 -21.08 3.20 -0.63
N PRO A 377 -20.50 2.04 -0.97
CA PRO A 377 -19.27 1.56 -0.33
C PRO A 377 -18.04 2.30 -0.85
N HIS A 378 -17.18 2.71 0.08
CA HIS A 378 -15.87 3.28 -0.18
C HIS A 378 -14.74 2.28 0.06
N LEU A 379 -14.86 1.52 1.15
CA LEU A 379 -13.86 0.54 1.56
C LEU A 379 -14.57 -0.64 2.22
N VAL A 380 -14.10 -1.85 1.93
CA VAL A 380 -14.38 -3.04 2.73
C VAL A 380 -13.06 -3.62 3.18
N GLY A 381 -13.02 -4.20 4.37
CA GLY A 381 -11.81 -4.77 4.90
C GLY A 381 -12.08 -5.82 5.96
N THR A 382 -11.02 -6.54 6.27
CA THR A 382 -11.05 -7.62 7.23
C THR A 382 -9.72 -7.68 7.97
N VAL A 383 -9.76 -8.04 9.26
CA VAL A 383 -8.58 -8.35 10.06
C VAL A 383 -8.61 -9.83 10.42
N ARG A 384 -7.47 -10.52 10.34
CA ARG A 384 -7.33 -11.95 10.64
C ARG A 384 -6.11 -12.19 11.49
#